data_AF-A0A2G8DLG1-F1
#
_entry.id   AF-A0A2G8DLG1-F1
#
_cell.length_a   1.000
_cell.length_b   1.000
_cell.length_c   1.000
_cell.angle_alpha   90.00
_cell.angle_beta   90.00
_cell.angle_gamma   90.00
#
_symmetry.space_group_name_H-M   'P 1'
#
loop_
_entity.id
_entity.type
_entity.pdbx_description
1 polymer ?
#
loop_
_entity_poly.entity_id
_entity_poly.type
_entity_poly.pdbx_seq_one_letter_code
_entity_poly.pdbx_strand_id
1 'polypeptide(L)'
;MKRVAYISFVLLLLVVLTGCPRVNKKPVASNVRITGQNKSGQMLHGEYDFYDPEQDQEGASKYNWYRSEKADGTGLSSIVQATSSDYKLTVQDVGKYIYFEVTPVDIKGKIGDPVISQASSKIVTGPSFEILDVTVNNGSLAGITVKGHNLGNIDAFEVVIEFDNSYLTCTGTAQSLVGGLMITRQPEDTIIHVAVAGLEDIEVQDTELLRIFFNVLDKVGKTEIEFSEYLSEGSVRFSTDVIPEVEGLDLSDTGIVTVE
;
A
#
# COMPACT_ATOMS: atom_id res chain seq x y z
N MET A 1 6.32 -31.46 -78.17
CA MET A 1 4.99 -31.40 -77.50
C MET A 1 5.01 -31.67 -75.99
N LYS A 2 6.00 -32.37 -75.41
CA LYS A 2 6.06 -32.64 -73.94
C LYS A 2 6.61 -31.51 -73.04
N ARG A 3 7.21 -30.44 -73.60
CA ARG A 3 7.74 -29.30 -72.80
C ARG A 3 6.75 -28.17 -72.54
N VAL A 4 5.65 -28.09 -73.28
CA VAL A 4 4.63 -27.01 -73.13
C VAL A 4 3.57 -27.40 -72.09
N ALA A 5 3.29 -28.70 -71.94
CA ALA A 5 2.36 -29.21 -70.92
C ALA A 5 2.90 -29.10 -69.48
N TYR A 6 4.23 -29.16 -69.27
CA TYR A 6 4.84 -29.01 -67.95
C TYR A 6 4.79 -27.55 -67.46
N ILE A 7 4.98 -26.58 -68.38
CA ILE A 7 4.97 -25.15 -68.04
C ILE A 7 3.54 -24.67 -67.72
N SER A 8 2.52 -25.24 -68.37
CA SER A 8 1.11 -24.90 -68.06
C SER A 8 0.58 -25.56 -66.78
N PHE A 9 1.17 -26.67 -66.33
CA PHE A 9 0.82 -27.31 -65.06
C PHE A 9 1.56 -26.69 -63.86
N VAL A 10 2.76 -26.15 -64.07
CA VAL A 10 3.52 -25.43 -63.03
C VAL A 10 3.00 -23.99 -62.86
N LEU A 11 2.44 -23.37 -63.90
CA LEU A 11 1.83 -22.03 -63.79
C LEU A 11 0.40 -22.06 -63.21
N LEU A 12 -0.30 -23.21 -63.26
CA LEU A 12 -1.57 -23.41 -62.55
C LEU A 12 -1.38 -23.88 -61.09
N LEU A 13 -0.14 -24.13 -60.66
CA LEU A 13 0.23 -24.40 -59.26
C LEU A 13 0.87 -23.18 -58.58
N LEU A 14 0.70 -21.98 -59.14
CA LEU A 14 1.26 -20.72 -58.62
C LEU A 14 0.21 -19.63 -58.41
N VAL A 15 -1.08 -19.98 -58.44
CA VAL A 15 -2.21 -19.06 -58.17
C VAL A 15 -3.15 -19.62 -57.11
N VAL A 16 -2.61 -20.36 -56.13
CA VAL A 16 -3.33 -20.65 -54.89
C VAL A 16 -2.34 -20.47 -53.75
N LEU A 17 -2.23 -19.24 -53.21
CA LEU A 17 -1.74 -18.93 -51.85
C LEU A 17 -1.54 -17.43 -51.57
N THR A 18 -1.94 -16.50 -52.45
CA THR A 18 -2.20 -15.12 -51.99
C THR A 18 -3.60 -15.08 -51.36
N GLY A 19 -3.78 -15.87 -50.28
CA GLY A 19 -4.89 -15.61 -49.38
C GLY A 19 -4.71 -14.18 -48.87
N CYS A 20 -5.80 -13.42 -48.81
CA CYS A 20 -5.83 -12.11 -48.16
C CYS A 20 -5.06 -12.19 -46.82
N PRO A 21 -4.18 -11.23 -46.47
CA PRO A 21 -3.47 -11.29 -45.20
C PRO A 21 -4.47 -11.52 -44.08
N ARG A 22 -4.18 -12.47 -43.17
CA ARG A 22 -5.07 -12.74 -42.03
C ARG A 22 -5.30 -11.42 -41.29
N VAL A 23 -6.55 -10.97 -41.25
CA VAL A 23 -6.92 -9.77 -40.51
C VAL A 23 -6.78 -10.10 -39.04
N ASN A 24 -5.95 -9.34 -38.32
CA ASN A 24 -5.76 -9.50 -36.89
C ASN A 24 -7.01 -9.03 -36.14
N LYS A 25 -7.72 -9.94 -35.48
CA LYS A 25 -8.96 -9.61 -34.74
C LYS A 25 -8.60 -9.11 -33.36
N LYS A 26 -9.57 -8.41 -32.75
CA LYS A 26 -9.35 -7.83 -31.43
C LYS A 26 -9.28 -8.95 -30.37
N PRO A 27 -8.34 -8.86 -29.42
CA PRO A 27 -8.39 -9.72 -28.24
C PRO A 27 -9.56 -9.32 -27.33
N VAL A 28 -9.87 -10.21 -26.39
CA VAL A 28 -10.97 -10.08 -25.43
C VAL A 28 -10.45 -10.34 -24.03
N ALA A 29 -10.84 -9.49 -23.08
CA ALA A 29 -10.65 -9.71 -21.66
C ALA A 29 -11.96 -10.24 -21.06
N SER A 30 -11.86 -11.22 -20.17
CA SER A 30 -13.00 -11.81 -19.44
C SER A 30 -12.62 -12.12 -18.01
N ASN A 31 -13.62 -12.44 -17.16
CA ASN A 31 -13.40 -12.76 -15.74
C ASN A 31 -12.58 -11.70 -14.97
N VAL A 32 -12.76 -10.43 -15.35
CA VAL A 32 -12.06 -9.27 -14.78
C VAL A 32 -12.49 -9.09 -13.32
N ARG A 33 -11.53 -9.18 -12.40
CA ARG A 33 -11.76 -9.16 -10.96
C ARG A 33 -10.63 -8.47 -10.21
N ILE A 34 -10.90 -8.15 -8.96
CA ILE A 34 -9.92 -7.62 -8.01
C ILE A 34 -9.70 -8.66 -6.91
N THR A 35 -8.44 -8.92 -6.57
CA THR A 35 -8.03 -9.73 -5.41
C THR A 35 -7.14 -8.91 -4.47
N GLY A 36 -6.87 -9.40 -3.26
CA GLY A 36 -6.11 -8.69 -2.23
C GLY A 36 -6.95 -8.28 -1.02
N GLN A 37 -6.33 -7.58 -0.07
CA GLN A 37 -6.99 -7.11 1.16
C GLN A 37 -7.54 -5.69 0.98
N ASN A 38 -8.81 -5.48 1.37
CA ASN A 38 -9.51 -4.19 1.21
C ASN A 38 -9.21 -3.20 2.36
N LYS A 39 -7.94 -3.07 2.73
CA LYS A 39 -7.44 -2.18 3.80
C LYS A 39 -6.46 -1.18 3.21
N SER A 40 -6.48 0.09 3.64
CA SER A 40 -5.45 1.04 3.21
C SER A 40 -4.04 0.51 3.53
N GLY A 41 -3.05 0.86 2.71
CA GLY A 41 -1.68 0.32 2.83
C GLY A 41 -1.47 -1.03 2.14
N GLN A 42 -2.53 -1.81 1.89
CA GLN A 42 -2.46 -3.12 1.23
C GLN A 42 -2.44 -3.03 -0.30
N MET A 43 -1.95 -4.09 -0.95
CA MET A 43 -2.01 -4.24 -2.40
C MET A 43 -3.32 -4.88 -2.86
N LEU A 44 -3.90 -4.33 -3.92
CA LEU A 44 -4.92 -4.97 -4.74
C LEU A 44 -4.32 -5.43 -6.06
N HIS A 45 -4.81 -6.55 -6.58
CA HIS A 45 -4.40 -7.11 -7.86
C HIS A 45 -5.58 -7.17 -8.81
N GLY A 46 -5.41 -6.59 -9.99
CA GLY A 46 -6.32 -6.71 -11.12
C GLY A 46 -6.00 -7.96 -11.92
N GLU A 47 -6.96 -8.88 -12.00
CA GLU A 47 -6.82 -10.16 -12.69
C GLU A 47 -7.88 -10.30 -13.77
N TYR A 48 -7.54 -10.95 -14.90
CA TYR A 48 -8.47 -11.24 -15.99
C TYR A 48 -7.93 -12.39 -16.85
N ASP A 49 -8.82 -12.98 -17.64
CA ASP A 49 -8.48 -13.98 -18.64
C ASP A 49 -8.40 -13.31 -20.02
N PHE A 50 -7.24 -13.43 -20.68
CA PHE A 50 -6.99 -12.98 -22.04
C PHE A 50 -7.36 -14.05 -23.06
N TYR A 51 -8.05 -13.67 -24.12
CA TYR A 51 -8.31 -14.53 -25.28
C TYR A 51 -8.13 -13.76 -26.58
N ASP A 52 -7.40 -14.35 -27.51
CA ASP A 52 -7.28 -13.85 -28.88
C ASP A 52 -7.80 -14.90 -29.89
N PRO A 53 -8.65 -14.53 -30.87
CA PRO A 53 -9.20 -15.47 -31.85
C PRO A 53 -8.16 -16.19 -32.73
N GLU A 54 -7.02 -15.55 -32.96
CA GLU A 54 -5.90 -16.12 -33.71
C GLU A 54 -4.90 -16.85 -32.81
N GLN A 55 -5.16 -16.92 -31.51
CA GLN A 55 -4.28 -17.46 -30.46
C GLN A 55 -2.95 -16.72 -30.37
N ASP A 56 -2.94 -15.44 -30.72
CA ASP A 56 -1.79 -14.59 -30.45
C ASP A 56 -1.62 -14.42 -28.93
N GLN A 57 -0.37 -14.37 -28.49
CA GLN A 57 -0.06 -14.11 -27.08
C GLN A 57 -0.47 -12.69 -26.70
N GLU A 58 -0.69 -12.48 -25.40
CA GLU A 58 -0.89 -11.16 -24.84
C GLU A 58 0.37 -10.28 -25.03
N GLY A 59 0.13 -9.02 -25.40
CA GLY A 59 1.12 -7.97 -25.47
C GLY A 59 0.99 -7.02 -24.28
N ALA A 60 1.25 -5.73 -24.51
CA ALA A 60 1.21 -4.70 -23.48
C ALA A 60 -0.23 -4.20 -23.25
N SER A 61 -1.02 -4.98 -22.53
CA SER A 61 -2.36 -4.58 -22.05
C SER A 61 -2.28 -3.35 -21.15
N LYS A 62 -3.35 -2.55 -21.17
CA LYS A 62 -3.41 -1.26 -20.45
C LYS A 62 -4.36 -1.37 -19.28
N TYR A 63 -3.98 -0.75 -18.17
CA TYR A 63 -4.75 -0.79 -16.93
C TYR A 63 -5.13 0.60 -16.47
N ASN A 64 -6.30 0.70 -15.84
CA ASN A 64 -6.70 1.87 -15.08
C ASN A 64 -7.45 1.44 -13.82
N TRP A 65 -7.32 2.24 -12.76
CA TRP A 65 -8.06 2.04 -11.52
C TRP A 65 -9.00 3.21 -11.27
N TYR A 66 -10.16 2.91 -10.69
CA TYR A 66 -11.18 3.89 -10.36
C TYR A 66 -11.61 3.73 -8.90
N ARG A 67 -12.03 4.85 -8.30
CA ARG A 67 -12.69 4.91 -7.00
C ARG A 67 -14.13 5.43 -7.13
N SER A 68 -15.04 4.93 -6.30
CA SER A 68 -16.41 5.43 -6.19
C SER A 68 -16.96 5.32 -4.77
N GLU A 69 -17.89 6.19 -4.42
CA GLU A 69 -18.65 6.13 -3.17
C GLU A 69 -19.68 4.99 -3.16
N LYS A 70 -19.98 4.39 -4.32
CA LYS A 70 -21.02 3.37 -4.50
C LYS A 70 -20.47 2.10 -5.12
N ALA A 71 -21.05 0.97 -4.74
CA ALA A 71 -20.74 -0.35 -5.31
C ALA A 71 -21.48 -0.65 -6.63
N ASP A 72 -22.36 0.24 -7.08
CA ASP A 72 -23.24 0.03 -8.26
C ASP A 72 -22.57 0.37 -9.61
N GLY A 73 -21.27 0.68 -9.62
CA GLY A 73 -20.52 1.08 -10.80
C GLY A 73 -20.80 2.51 -11.28
N THR A 74 -21.60 3.31 -10.56
CA THR A 74 -21.83 4.72 -10.92
C THR A 74 -20.84 5.65 -10.23
N GLY A 75 -20.61 6.84 -10.81
CA GLY A 75 -19.76 7.88 -10.19
C GLY A 75 -18.27 7.54 -10.12
N LEU A 76 -17.78 6.68 -11.02
CA LEU A 76 -16.37 6.31 -11.07
C LEU A 76 -15.48 7.53 -11.31
N SER A 77 -14.48 7.71 -10.46
CA SER A 77 -13.41 8.69 -10.60
C SER A 77 -12.10 7.97 -10.85
N SER A 78 -11.41 8.31 -11.94
CA SER A 78 -10.10 7.70 -12.25
C SER A 78 -9.08 8.06 -11.18
N ILE A 79 -8.28 7.08 -10.79
CA ILE A 79 -7.14 7.26 -9.92
C ILE A 79 -5.95 7.54 -10.82
N VAL A 80 -5.52 8.80 -10.86
CA VAL A 80 -4.46 9.27 -11.75
C VAL A 80 -3.17 8.48 -11.48
N GLN A 81 -2.47 8.08 -12.55
CA GLN A 81 -1.22 7.30 -12.54
C GLN A 81 -1.31 5.85 -12.06
N ALA A 82 -2.49 5.35 -11.66
CA ALA A 82 -2.67 3.93 -11.36
C ALA A 82 -2.81 3.12 -12.67
N THR A 83 -1.69 2.87 -13.34
CA THR A 83 -1.64 2.20 -14.65
C THR A 83 -1.00 0.81 -14.63
N SER A 84 -0.73 0.26 -13.44
CA SER A 84 -0.26 -1.11 -13.24
C SER A 84 -1.44 -2.06 -13.03
N SER A 85 -1.23 -3.36 -13.22
CA SER A 85 -2.17 -4.40 -12.79
C SER A 85 -2.28 -4.49 -11.27
N ASP A 86 -1.34 -3.89 -10.54
CA ASP A 86 -1.34 -3.80 -9.09
C ASP A 86 -1.65 -2.37 -8.64
N TYR A 87 -2.39 -2.23 -7.53
CA TYR A 87 -2.72 -0.94 -6.95
C TYR A 87 -2.60 -0.96 -5.42
N LYS A 88 -1.71 -0.11 -4.88
CA LYS A 88 -1.56 0.08 -3.44
C LYS A 88 -2.65 1.03 -2.94
N LEU A 89 -3.50 0.53 -2.05
CA LEU A 89 -4.55 1.31 -1.42
C LEU A 89 -3.96 2.43 -0.55
N THR A 90 -4.59 3.59 -0.60
CA THR A 90 -4.21 4.77 0.19
C THR A 90 -5.30 5.12 1.20
N VAL A 91 -5.00 5.99 2.16
CA VAL A 91 -6.00 6.55 3.08
C VAL A 91 -7.13 7.28 2.35
N GLN A 92 -6.88 7.80 1.14
CA GLN A 92 -7.93 8.43 0.33
C GLN A 92 -8.96 7.44 -0.22
N ASP A 93 -8.66 6.15 -0.21
CA ASP A 93 -9.57 5.12 -0.69
C ASP A 93 -10.51 4.61 0.41
N VAL A 94 -10.19 4.87 1.68
CA VAL A 94 -11.01 4.48 2.84
C VAL A 94 -12.45 5.01 2.68
N GLY A 95 -13.40 4.12 2.94
CA GLY A 95 -14.83 4.38 2.78
C GLY A 95 -15.38 4.20 1.37
N LYS A 96 -14.51 4.05 0.35
CA LYS A 96 -14.86 3.94 -1.07
C LYS A 96 -14.79 2.50 -1.57
N TYR A 97 -15.20 2.31 -2.81
CA TYR A 97 -15.08 1.07 -3.60
C TYR A 97 -14.09 1.29 -4.74
N ILE A 98 -13.31 0.26 -5.03
CA ILE A 98 -12.30 0.26 -6.09
C ILE A 98 -12.78 -0.60 -7.26
N TYR A 99 -12.43 -0.15 -8.47
CA TYR A 99 -12.71 -0.85 -9.72
C TYR A 99 -11.43 -0.91 -10.55
N PHE A 100 -11.23 -2.05 -11.21
CA PHE A 100 -10.11 -2.30 -12.11
C PHE A 100 -10.63 -2.36 -13.54
N GLU A 101 -9.94 -1.68 -14.44
CA GLU A 101 -10.20 -1.76 -15.88
C GLU A 101 -8.97 -2.28 -16.60
N VAL A 102 -9.21 -3.18 -17.55
CA VAL A 102 -8.21 -3.65 -18.49
C VAL A 102 -8.67 -3.38 -19.91
N THR A 103 -7.75 -2.89 -20.74
CA THR A 103 -7.87 -2.91 -22.21
C THR A 103 -6.85 -3.91 -22.75
N PRO A 104 -7.28 -5.10 -23.20
CA PRO A 104 -6.36 -6.15 -23.64
C PRO A 104 -5.68 -5.76 -24.95
N VAL A 105 -4.41 -6.11 -25.09
CA VAL A 105 -3.62 -5.87 -26.29
C VAL A 105 -2.89 -7.15 -26.64
N ASP A 106 -2.94 -7.58 -27.90
CA ASP A 106 -2.16 -8.75 -28.34
C ASP A 106 -0.69 -8.37 -28.65
N ILE A 107 0.16 -9.38 -28.85
CA ILE A 107 1.59 -9.19 -29.14
C ILE A 107 1.86 -8.45 -30.46
N LYS A 108 0.85 -8.33 -31.34
CA LYS A 108 0.91 -7.60 -32.61
C LYS A 108 0.38 -6.18 -32.49
N GLY A 109 -0.02 -5.75 -31.29
CA GLY A 109 -0.49 -4.40 -30.98
C GLY A 109 -1.97 -4.16 -31.30
N LYS A 110 -2.77 -5.20 -31.56
CA LYS A 110 -4.22 -5.04 -31.71
C LYS A 110 -4.86 -4.84 -30.35
N ILE A 111 -5.71 -3.82 -30.28
CA ILE A 111 -6.36 -3.38 -29.05
C ILE A 111 -7.79 -3.94 -29.02
N GLY A 112 -8.15 -4.55 -27.89
CA GLY A 112 -9.51 -4.99 -27.57
C GLY A 112 -10.38 -3.89 -26.94
N ASP A 113 -11.58 -4.27 -26.54
CA ASP A 113 -12.46 -3.34 -25.82
C ASP A 113 -12.08 -3.29 -24.33
N PRO A 114 -12.17 -2.12 -23.67
CA PRO A 114 -11.96 -2.04 -22.22
C PRO A 114 -13.06 -2.81 -21.47
N VAL A 115 -12.68 -3.46 -20.38
CA VAL A 115 -13.60 -4.18 -19.48
C VAL A 115 -13.31 -3.78 -18.05
N ILE A 116 -14.35 -3.37 -17.33
CA ILE A 116 -14.29 -2.98 -15.91
C ILE A 116 -14.77 -4.15 -15.04
N SER A 117 -14.08 -4.38 -13.93
CA SER A 117 -14.45 -5.36 -12.91
C SER A 117 -15.76 -5.00 -12.20
N GLN A 118 -16.28 -5.95 -11.40
CA GLN A 118 -17.20 -5.59 -10.32
C GLN A 118 -16.47 -4.76 -9.26
N ALA A 119 -17.25 -4.08 -8.41
CA ALA A 119 -16.72 -3.34 -7.27
C ALA A 119 -15.93 -4.26 -6.33
N SER A 120 -14.85 -3.74 -5.75
CA SER A 120 -14.21 -4.33 -4.57
C SER A 120 -15.18 -4.36 -3.37
N SER A 121 -14.75 -4.93 -2.25
CA SER A 121 -15.41 -4.59 -0.98
C SER A 121 -15.08 -3.13 -0.61
N LYS A 122 -15.90 -2.53 0.26
CA LYS A 122 -15.61 -1.18 0.75
C LYS A 122 -14.26 -1.19 1.47
N ILE A 123 -13.39 -0.26 1.10
CA ILE A 123 -12.07 -0.14 1.70
C ILE A 123 -12.21 0.39 3.13
N VAL A 124 -11.51 -0.25 4.06
CA VAL A 124 -11.43 0.16 5.47
C VAL A 124 -10.02 0.62 5.82
N THR A 125 -9.85 1.27 6.96
CA THR A 125 -8.54 1.68 7.45
C THR A 125 -7.64 0.46 7.67
N GLY A 126 -6.38 0.59 7.26
CA GLY A 126 -5.34 -0.40 7.45
C GLY A 126 -4.66 -0.34 8.82
N PRO A 127 -3.61 -1.16 9.00
CA PRO A 127 -2.78 -1.14 10.18
C PRO A 127 -1.97 0.16 10.26
N SER A 128 -1.93 0.81 11.41
CA SER A 128 -1.16 2.05 11.59
C SER A 128 -0.72 2.26 13.03
N PHE A 129 0.28 3.12 13.20
CA PHE A 129 0.55 3.77 14.48
C PHE A 129 0.11 5.24 14.42
N GLU A 130 -0.30 5.77 15.56
CA GLU A 130 -0.75 7.15 15.74
C GLU A 130 -0.06 7.74 16.98
N ILE A 131 0.39 8.99 16.89
CA ILE A 131 0.92 9.77 18.00
C ILE A 131 -0.10 10.87 18.31
N LEU A 132 -0.76 10.79 19.46
CA LEU A 132 -1.78 11.77 19.82
C LEU A 132 -1.18 13.14 20.11
N ASP A 133 -1.77 14.15 19.48
CA ASP A 133 -1.52 15.56 19.78
C ASP A 133 -1.71 15.88 21.27
N VAL A 134 -0.89 16.78 21.79
CA VAL A 134 -1.01 17.28 23.16
C VAL A 134 -0.82 18.79 23.21
N THR A 135 -1.57 19.45 24.09
CA THR A 135 -1.35 20.84 24.47
C THR A 135 -0.94 20.91 25.94
N VAL A 136 0.15 21.61 26.23
CA VAL A 136 0.80 21.63 27.55
C VAL A 136 1.33 23.03 27.86
N ASN A 137 1.34 23.41 29.13
CA ASN A 137 1.96 24.68 29.53
C ASN A 137 3.48 24.53 29.60
N ASN A 138 4.20 25.60 29.31
CA ASN A 138 5.63 25.71 29.49
C ASN A 138 6.07 25.30 30.92
N GLY A 139 7.16 24.54 31.02
CA GLY A 139 7.68 23.99 32.28
C GLY A 139 6.86 22.83 32.87
N SER A 140 5.86 22.33 32.15
CA SER A 140 5.09 21.13 32.55
C SER A 140 5.68 19.85 31.98
N LEU A 141 5.19 18.71 32.48
CA LEU A 141 5.46 17.40 31.88
C LEU A 141 4.42 17.13 30.77
N ALA A 142 4.89 16.87 29.55
CA ALA A 142 4.06 16.40 28.45
C ALA A 142 4.02 14.86 28.44
N GLY A 143 2.82 14.29 28.35
CA GLY A 143 2.62 12.85 28.17
C GLY A 143 2.10 12.56 26.77
N ILE A 144 2.96 12.05 25.90
CA ILE A 144 2.62 11.67 24.53
C ILE A 144 2.14 10.23 24.52
N THR A 145 1.05 9.99 23.81
CA THR A 145 0.42 8.68 23.72
C THR A 145 0.60 8.12 22.32
N VAL A 146 1.16 6.93 22.22
CA VAL A 146 1.28 6.19 20.95
C VAL A 146 0.24 5.07 20.95
N LYS A 147 -0.59 5.06 19.90
CA LYS A 147 -1.64 4.06 19.68
C LYS A 147 -1.30 3.17 18.48
N GLY A 148 -1.78 1.93 18.55
CA GLY A 148 -1.79 0.99 17.44
C GLY A 148 -3.21 0.75 16.95
N HIS A 149 -3.39 0.75 15.63
CA HIS A 149 -4.68 0.57 14.96
C HIS A 149 -4.64 -0.64 14.03
N ASN A 150 -5.66 -1.49 14.08
CA ASN A 150 -5.85 -2.65 13.19
C ASN A 150 -4.62 -3.57 13.00
N LEU A 151 -3.74 -3.68 14.01
CA LEU A 151 -2.50 -4.47 13.93
C LEU A 151 -2.79 -5.98 14.07
N GLY A 152 -3.97 -6.36 14.56
CA GLY A 152 -4.30 -7.77 14.82
C GLY A 152 -3.55 -8.29 16.05
N ASN A 153 -3.29 -9.59 16.09
CA ASN A 153 -2.56 -10.20 17.21
C ASN A 153 -1.06 -9.94 17.07
N ILE A 154 -0.46 -9.36 18.11
CA ILE A 154 0.98 -9.10 18.18
C ILE A 154 1.60 -9.68 19.46
N ASP A 155 2.84 -10.15 19.32
CA ASP A 155 3.72 -10.65 20.39
C ASP A 155 4.75 -9.60 20.83
N ALA A 156 5.04 -8.64 19.96
CA ALA A 156 5.97 -7.55 20.25
C ALA A 156 5.65 -6.32 19.39
N PHE A 157 6.12 -5.16 19.85
CA PHE A 157 6.20 -3.96 19.05
C PHE A 157 7.44 -3.15 19.40
N GLU A 158 7.94 -2.40 18.43
CA GLU A 158 8.99 -1.41 18.55
C GLU A 158 8.43 -0.05 18.15
N VAL A 159 8.78 1.00 18.89
CA VAL A 159 8.45 2.39 18.57
C VAL A 159 9.74 3.19 18.59
N VAL A 160 10.10 3.74 17.44
CA VAL A 160 11.20 4.68 17.25
C VAL A 160 10.61 6.01 16.83
N ILE A 161 10.83 7.04 17.64
CA ILE A 161 10.37 8.40 17.37
C ILE A 161 11.52 9.39 17.42
N GLU A 162 11.37 10.46 16.65
CA GLU A 162 12.24 11.63 16.66
C GLU A 162 11.46 12.87 17.13
N PHE A 163 12.13 13.76 17.87
CA PHE A 163 11.54 14.97 18.44
C PHE A 163 12.53 16.14 18.47
N ASP A 164 12.03 17.38 18.52
CA ASP A 164 12.86 18.58 18.68
C ASP A 164 13.33 18.74 20.13
N ASN A 165 14.61 18.45 20.37
CA ASN A 165 15.24 18.57 21.68
C ASN A 165 15.41 20.01 22.19
N SER A 166 15.09 21.03 21.37
CA SER A 166 14.98 22.42 21.82
C SER A 166 13.64 22.75 22.49
N TYR A 167 12.63 21.90 22.30
CA TYR A 167 11.35 21.97 23.02
C TYR A 167 11.25 20.95 24.14
N LEU A 168 11.77 19.74 23.92
CA LEU A 168 11.46 18.58 24.74
C LEU A 168 12.71 17.88 25.22
N THR A 169 12.65 17.27 26.40
CA THR A 169 13.64 16.30 26.87
C THR A 169 12.92 15.09 27.41
N CYS A 170 13.20 13.91 26.87
CA CYS A 170 12.57 12.67 27.35
C CYS A 170 12.98 12.40 28.81
N THR A 171 12.00 12.06 29.64
CA THR A 171 12.18 11.81 31.07
C THR A 171 11.75 10.42 31.50
N GLY A 172 10.94 9.75 30.70
CA GLY A 172 10.45 8.42 31.03
C GLY A 172 9.52 7.88 29.97
N THR A 173 9.27 6.59 30.08
CA THR A 173 8.40 5.82 29.19
C THR A 173 7.57 4.87 30.06
N ALA A 174 6.34 4.57 29.64
CA ALA A 174 5.48 3.62 30.31
C ALA A 174 4.66 2.84 29.29
N GLN A 175 4.80 1.52 29.30
CA GLN A 175 3.93 0.63 28.53
C GLN A 175 2.50 0.65 29.10
N SER A 176 1.52 0.66 28.21
CA SER A 176 0.09 0.67 28.59
C SER A 176 -0.56 -0.72 28.53
N LEU A 177 0.13 -1.71 27.95
CA LEU A 177 -0.30 -3.11 27.91
C LEU A 177 0.14 -3.89 29.15
N VAL A 178 -0.62 -4.93 29.50
CA VAL A 178 -0.27 -5.89 30.56
C VAL A 178 0.65 -6.98 30.00
N GLY A 179 1.69 -7.32 30.75
CA GLY A 179 2.67 -8.36 30.36
C GLY A 179 3.82 -7.78 29.54
N GLY A 180 4.63 -8.65 28.93
CA GLY A 180 5.80 -8.27 28.17
C GLY A 180 6.95 -7.67 29.00
N LEU A 181 8.11 -7.57 28.35
CA LEU A 181 9.28 -6.86 28.84
C LEU A 181 9.47 -5.61 27.99
N MET A 182 9.50 -4.46 28.65
CA MET A 182 9.79 -3.18 28.03
C MET A 182 11.28 -2.83 28.17
N ILE A 183 11.89 -2.43 27.07
CA ILE A 183 13.24 -1.88 26.99
C ILE A 183 13.13 -0.48 26.38
N THR A 184 13.89 0.47 26.93
CA THR A 184 13.97 1.83 26.40
C THR A 184 15.43 2.21 26.20
N ARG A 185 15.71 2.85 25.06
CA ARG A 185 17.01 3.40 24.70
C ARG A 185 16.81 4.79 24.10
N GLN A 186 17.77 5.66 24.37
CA GLN A 186 17.89 6.96 23.73
C GLN A 186 19.21 6.96 22.93
N PRO A 187 19.19 6.54 21.66
CA PRO A 187 20.41 6.44 20.86
C PRO A 187 21.01 7.81 20.51
N GLU A 188 20.18 8.85 20.43
CA GLU A 188 20.54 10.24 20.17
C GLU A 188 19.70 11.18 21.05
N ASP A 189 20.12 12.42 21.22
CA ASP A 189 19.39 13.40 22.05
C ASP A 189 18.00 13.72 21.51
N THR A 190 17.73 13.43 20.24
CA THR A 190 16.46 13.65 19.53
C THR A 190 15.66 12.37 19.28
N ILE A 191 16.17 11.19 19.63
CA ILE A 191 15.53 9.91 19.28
C ILE A 191 15.20 9.11 20.55
N ILE A 192 13.97 8.59 20.63
CA ILE A 192 13.60 7.57 21.62
C ILE A 192 13.22 6.29 20.91
N HIS A 193 13.80 5.19 21.37
CA HIS A 193 13.45 3.84 20.97
C HIS A 193 12.92 3.08 22.19
N VAL A 194 11.68 2.60 22.07
CA VAL A 194 11.06 1.67 23.00
C VAL A 194 10.75 0.37 22.29
N ALA A 195 11.15 -0.76 22.86
CA ALA A 195 10.74 -2.09 22.42
C ALA A 195 9.99 -2.81 23.54
N VAL A 196 8.87 -3.44 23.21
CA VAL A 196 8.10 -4.30 24.12
C VAL A 196 7.97 -5.67 23.48
N ALA A 197 8.41 -6.72 24.17
CA ALA A 197 8.40 -8.09 23.64
C ALA A 197 7.89 -9.10 24.68
N GLY A 198 7.36 -10.23 24.21
CA GLY A 198 6.78 -11.25 25.07
C GLY A 198 5.36 -10.91 25.52
N LEU A 199 4.63 -10.18 24.69
CA LEU A 199 3.17 -10.08 24.78
C LEU A 199 2.59 -11.46 24.40
N GLU A 200 1.53 -11.89 25.09
CA GLU A 200 0.88 -13.17 24.80
C GLU A 200 -0.33 -12.94 23.88
N ASP A 201 -0.11 -12.95 22.55
CA ASP A 201 -1.16 -12.84 21.52
C ASP A 201 -2.17 -11.70 21.78
N ILE A 202 -1.69 -10.47 21.98
CA ILE A 202 -2.57 -9.33 22.25
C ILE A 202 -3.19 -8.84 20.96
N GLU A 203 -4.53 -8.85 20.88
CA GLU A 203 -5.26 -8.24 19.77
C GLU A 203 -5.27 -6.71 19.89
N VAL A 204 -4.65 -6.03 18.92
CA VAL A 204 -4.56 -4.57 18.83
C VAL A 204 -5.44 -4.06 17.68
N GLN A 205 -6.47 -3.28 18.02
CA GLN A 205 -7.42 -2.71 17.06
C GLN A 205 -7.50 -1.18 17.15
N ASP A 206 -7.59 -0.63 18.35
CA ASP A 206 -7.55 0.80 18.65
C ASP A 206 -7.04 0.93 20.09
N THR A 207 -5.74 0.67 20.26
CA THR A 207 -5.16 0.39 21.57
C THR A 207 -4.05 1.37 21.88
N GLU A 208 -4.08 1.93 23.08
CA GLU A 208 -2.93 2.64 23.63
C GLU A 208 -1.80 1.64 23.93
N LEU A 209 -0.65 1.83 23.29
CA LEU A 209 0.49 0.94 23.43
C LEU A 209 1.51 1.47 24.44
N LEU A 210 1.79 2.77 24.36
CA LEU A 210 2.92 3.40 25.03
C LEU A 210 2.61 4.86 25.38
N ARG A 211 3.07 5.28 26.56
CA ARG A 211 3.21 6.69 26.92
C ARG A 211 4.68 7.07 27.01
N ILE A 212 5.02 8.22 26.45
CA ILE A 212 6.37 8.81 26.52
C ILE A 212 6.25 10.17 27.19
N PHE A 213 7.04 10.40 28.22
CA PHE A 213 7.00 11.60 29.05
C PHE A 213 8.17 12.51 28.73
N PHE A 214 7.86 13.76 28.42
CA PHE A 214 8.84 14.79 28.12
C PHE A 214 8.73 15.95 29.12
N ASN A 215 9.86 16.44 29.62
CA ASN A 215 9.91 17.77 30.18
C ASN A 215 9.80 18.77 29.03
N VAL A 216 8.88 19.72 29.16
CA VAL A 216 8.76 20.86 28.25
C VAL A 216 9.77 21.92 28.70
N LEU A 217 10.65 22.31 27.78
CA LEU A 217 11.65 23.36 27.96
C LEU A 217 11.04 24.74 27.74
N ASP A 218 11.85 25.80 27.89
CA ASP A 218 11.36 27.18 27.90
C ASP A 218 10.78 27.69 26.56
N LYS A 219 10.86 26.91 25.49
CA LYS A 219 10.44 27.28 24.14
C LYS A 219 8.91 27.10 23.99
N VAL A 220 8.22 28.19 23.66
CA VAL A 220 6.76 28.22 23.40
C VAL A 220 6.51 28.09 21.90
N GLY A 221 5.45 27.39 21.50
CA GLY A 221 5.10 27.16 20.10
C GLY A 221 4.66 25.73 19.84
N LYS A 222 4.76 25.32 18.57
CA LYS A 222 4.47 23.94 18.16
C LYS A 222 5.77 23.21 17.83
N THR A 223 5.81 21.94 18.19
CA THR A 223 6.81 20.98 17.71
C THR A 223 6.14 19.69 17.30
N GLU A 224 6.81 18.98 16.41
CA GLU A 224 6.38 17.69 15.87
C GLU A 224 7.15 16.55 16.55
N ILE A 225 6.51 15.39 16.62
CA ILE A 225 7.10 14.11 16.93
C ILE A 225 6.73 13.17 15.78
N GLU A 226 7.73 12.57 15.17
CA GLU A 226 7.57 11.72 13.98
C GLU A 226 8.12 10.31 14.26
N PHE A 227 7.54 9.31 13.61
CA PHE A 227 8.18 8.00 13.53
C PHE A 227 9.46 8.11 12.72
N SER A 228 10.55 7.54 13.23
CA SER A 228 11.89 7.68 12.63
C SER A 228 12.62 6.34 12.61
N GLU A 229 13.84 6.34 12.10
CA GLU A 229 14.75 5.20 12.08
C GLU A 229 16.16 5.62 12.46
N TYR A 230 16.94 4.70 13.04
CA TYR A 230 18.35 4.95 13.31
C TYR A 230 19.21 3.69 13.11
N LEU A 231 20.51 3.91 12.90
CA LEU A 231 21.51 2.84 12.86
C LEU A 231 22.21 2.76 14.21
N SER A 232 22.16 1.60 14.84
CA SER A 232 22.95 1.34 16.04
C SER A 232 24.45 1.26 15.75
N GLU A 233 25.28 1.31 16.80
CA GLU A 233 26.73 1.11 16.72
C GLU A 233 27.11 -0.21 16.02
N GLY A 234 26.25 -1.23 16.09
CA GLY A 234 26.41 -2.52 15.42
C GLY A 234 25.94 -2.55 13.96
N SER A 235 25.59 -1.41 13.37
CA SER A 235 24.97 -1.28 12.04
C SER A 235 23.63 -1.99 11.87
N VAL A 236 22.94 -2.28 12.97
CA VAL A 236 21.55 -2.75 12.94
C VAL A 236 20.64 -1.54 12.83
N ARG A 237 19.74 -1.55 11.85
CA ARG A 237 18.70 -0.55 11.64
C ARG A 237 17.51 -0.85 12.56
N PHE A 238 17.02 0.19 13.21
CA PHE A 238 15.86 0.15 14.09
C PHE A 238 14.83 1.17 13.60
N SER A 239 13.58 0.74 13.57
CA SER A 239 12.41 1.52 13.15
C SER A 239 11.17 0.94 13.84
N THR A 240 10.10 1.74 13.93
CA THR A 240 8.81 1.26 14.45
C THR A 240 8.29 0.07 13.65
N ASP A 241 7.92 -1.02 14.32
CA ASP A 241 7.37 -2.23 13.71
C ASP A 241 6.67 -3.13 14.76
N VAL A 242 6.06 -4.24 14.32
CA VAL A 242 5.42 -5.24 15.17
C VAL A 242 5.86 -6.67 14.82
N ILE A 243 5.69 -7.59 15.77
CA ILE A 243 5.88 -9.03 15.54
C ILE A 243 4.56 -9.73 15.87
N PRO A 244 4.04 -10.62 14.98
CA PRO A 244 4.50 -10.82 13.60
C PRO A 244 4.38 -9.54 12.76
N GLU A 245 5.22 -9.41 11.73
CA GLU A 245 5.19 -8.26 10.82
C GLU A 245 3.81 -8.13 10.16
N VAL A 246 3.32 -6.90 10.11
CA VAL A 246 2.02 -6.57 9.51
C VAL A 246 2.26 -5.78 8.22
N GLU A 247 1.90 -6.39 7.10
CA GLU A 247 2.00 -5.72 5.79
C GLU A 247 1.20 -4.40 5.80
N GLY A 248 1.71 -3.39 5.10
CA GLY A 248 0.98 -2.13 4.91
C GLY A 248 0.87 -1.25 6.15
N LEU A 249 1.69 -1.49 7.18
CA LEU A 249 1.79 -0.66 8.38
C LEU A 249 2.05 0.80 8.01
N ASP A 250 1.15 1.68 8.41
CA ASP A 250 1.25 3.12 8.17
C ASP A 250 1.88 3.83 9.38
N LEU A 251 3.00 4.51 9.12
CA LEU A 251 3.79 5.29 10.07
C LEU A 251 3.88 6.77 9.63
N SER A 252 2.95 7.23 8.78
CA SER A 252 2.97 8.60 8.25
C SER A 252 2.36 9.65 9.18
N ASP A 253 1.84 9.24 10.33
CA ASP A 253 1.29 10.14 11.32
C ASP A 253 2.38 10.97 12.03
N THR A 254 2.03 12.21 12.37
CA THR A 254 2.91 13.17 13.05
C THR A 254 2.16 13.72 14.26
N GLY A 255 2.71 13.50 15.46
CA GLY A 255 2.14 14.04 16.69
C GLY A 255 2.53 15.49 16.90
N ILE A 256 1.57 16.36 17.22
CA ILE A 256 1.81 17.77 17.49
C ILE A 256 1.81 18.03 18.99
N VAL A 257 2.91 18.59 19.48
CA VAL A 257 3.01 19.16 20.83
C VAL A 257 2.87 20.66 20.75
N THR A 258 1.80 21.20 21.31
CA THR A 258 1.59 22.64 21.46
C THR A 258 1.98 23.05 22.87
N VAL A 259 3.01 23.89 22.98
CA VAL A 259 3.49 24.48 24.22
C VAL A 259 2.92 25.89 24.35
N GLU A 260 2.15 26.13 25.41
CA GLU A 260 1.53 27.42 25.78
C GLU A 260 2.27 28.13 26.93
#